data_AF-A0A0F9G4P1-F1
#
_entry.id   AF-A0A0F9G4P1-F1
#
_cell.length_a   1.000
_cell.length_b   1.000
_cell.length_c   1.000
_cell.angle_alpha   90.00
_cell.angle_beta   90.00
_cell.angle_gamma   90.00
#
_symmetry.space_group_name_H-M   'P 1'
#
loop_
_entity.id
_entity.type
_entity.pdbx_description
1 polymer ?
#
loop_
_entity_poly.entity_id
_entity_poly.type
_entity_poly.pdbx_seq_one_letter_code
_entity_poly.pdbx_strand_id
1 'polypeptide(L)'
;MLVKLFRELEEEVLRNWNSQKDFAGLVKKYNQKPDFGFEALFNTEEWAKKFKDAGLPFLSEAVRTGGASVLADLVSDQVFDMTNPFVTETIRTRLDFFGTKVIGTTQKDIVKAIAAGLKENETIEQIAKRLERSFDLAEKLRAPRIARTEVTSGFNAGNVNGMQQSGVVDTHSWLTSRDADV
;
A
#
# COMPACT_ATOMS: atom_id res chain seq x y z
N MET A 1 -11.56 -2.56 -6.76
CA MET A 1 -10.18 -2.75 -7.26
C MET A 1 -9.27 -3.40 -6.21
N LEU A 2 -8.90 -2.73 -5.11
CA LEU A 2 -7.94 -3.29 -4.12
C LEU A 2 -8.39 -4.63 -3.54
N VAL A 3 -9.68 -4.79 -3.25
CA VAL A 3 -10.27 -6.08 -2.81
C VAL A 3 -9.97 -7.20 -3.81
N LYS A 4 -10.09 -6.92 -5.11
CA LYS A 4 -9.80 -7.90 -6.17
C LYS A 4 -8.31 -8.31 -6.15
N LEU A 5 -7.40 -7.35 -5.99
CA LEU A 5 -5.97 -7.67 -5.90
C LEU A 5 -5.61 -8.49 -4.66
N PHE A 6 -6.25 -8.20 -3.52
CA PHE A 6 -6.07 -9.02 -2.32
C PHE A 6 -6.55 -10.47 -2.53
N ARG A 7 -7.69 -10.67 -3.20
CA ARG A 7 -8.18 -12.01 -3.56
C ARG A 7 -7.23 -12.76 -4.48
N GLU A 8 -6.75 -12.11 -5.53
CA GLU A 8 -5.83 -12.75 -6.47
C GLU A 8 -4.51 -13.15 -5.78
N LEU A 9 -4.02 -12.32 -4.85
CA LEU A 9 -2.85 -12.62 -4.03
C LEU A 9 -3.14 -13.75 -3.03
N GLU A 10 -4.30 -13.75 -2.39
CA GLU A 10 -4.76 -14.83 -1.52
C GLU A 10 -4.74 -16.16 -2.25
N GLU A 11 -5.36 -16.23 -3.43
CA GLU A 11 -5.41 -17.45 -4.23
C GLU A 11 -4.00 -17.93 -4.60
N GLU A 12 -3.08 -17.03 -4.97
CA GLU A 12 -1.68 -17.39 -5.26
C GLU A 12 -0.97 -17.96 -4.03
N VAL A 13 -1.08 -17.27 -2.90
CA VAL A 13 -0.47 -17.69 -1.65
C VAL A 13 -1.01 -19.05 -1.18
N LEU A 14 -2.33 -19.25 -1.23
CA LEU A 14 -2.95 -20.52 -0.84
C LEU A 14 -2.60 -21.65 -1.79
N ARG A 15 -2.56 -21.41 -3.11
CA ARG A 15 -2.10 -22.41 -4.09
C ARG A 15 -0.66 -22.83 -3.79
N ASN A 16 0.24 -21.86 -3.60
CA ASN A 16 1.65 -22.12 -3.34
C ASN A 16 1.87 -22.78 -1.97
N TRP A 17 1.09 -22.41 -0.96
CA TRP A 17 1.08 -23.03 0.36
C TRP A 17 0.61 -24.49 0.31
N ASN A 18 -0.51 -24.77 -0.35
CA ASN A 18 -1.06 -26.12 -0.44
C ASN A 18 -0.21 -27.06 -1.32
N SER A 19 0.64 -26.50 -2.18
CA SER A 19 1.59 -27.26 -3.01
C SER A 19 2.86 -27.72 -2.28
N GLN A 20 3.05 -27.33 -1.01
CA GLN A 20 4.25 -27.65 -0.24
C GLN A 20 4.34 -29.17 0.04
N LYS A 21 5.20 -29.87 -0.70
CA LYS A 21 5.36 -31.33 -0.62
C LYS A 21 6.07 -31.82 0.66
N ASP A 22 6.88 -30.97 1.29
CA ASP A 22 7.67 -31.31 2.47
C ASP A 22 7.35 -30.37 3.65
N PHE A 23 6.11 -30.45 4.13
CA PHE A 23 5.67 -29.68 5.30
C PHE A 23 6.47 -30.03 6.56
N ALA A 24 6.82 -31.31 6.75
CA ALA A 24 7.61 -31.76 7.89
C ALA A 24 9.03 -31.15 7.90
N GLY A 25 9.69 -31.09 6.74
CA GLY A 25 10.99 -30.44 6.61
C GLY A 25 10.93 -28.93 6.82
N LEU A 26 9.83 -28.29 6.44
CA LEU A 26 9.56 -26.87 6.65
C LEU A 26 9.37 -26.54 8.15
N VAL A 27 8.61 -27.35 8.88
CA VAL A 27 8.50 -27.28 10.36
C VAL A 27 9.87 -27.46 11.01
N LYS A 28 10.65 -28.47 10.56
CA LYS A 28 11.99 -28.75 11.09
C LYS A 28 12.94 -27.56 10.89
N LYS A 29 12.95 -26.95 9.70
CA LYS A 29 13.75 -25.75 9.40
C LYS A 29 13.37 -24.58 10.30
N TYR A 30 12.07 -24.32 10.46
CA TYR A 30 11.56 -23.25 11.33
C TYR A 30 12.00 -23.43 12.79
N ASN A 31 11.95 -24.67 13.31
CA ASN A 31 12.37 -24.97 14.68
C ASN A 31 13.90 -24.79 14.89
N GLN A 32 14.70 -24.97 13.84
CA GLN A 32 16.16 -24.79 13.89
C GLN A 32 16.54 -23.31 13.77
N LYS A 33 15.85 -22.57 12.90
CA LYS A 33 16.04 -21.14 12.69
C LYS A 33 14.67 -20.51 12.42
N PRO A 34 14.15 -19.68 13.34
CA PRO A 34 12.88 -18.98 13.16
C PRO A 34 13.05 -17.76 12.22
N ASP A 35 13.71 -17.99 11.10
CA ASP A 35 13.79 -17.14 9.92
C ASP A 35 13.33 -18.05 8.79
N PHE A 36 12.23 -17.67 8.16
CA PHE A 36 11.56 -18.47 7.16
C PHE A 36 11.65 -17.72 5.83
N GLY A 37 12.13 -18.40 4.80
CA GLY A 37 12.23 -17.86 3.44
C GLY A 37 10.87 -17.92 2.75
N PHE A 38 10.12 -16.82 2.81
CA PHE A 38 8.74 -16.71 2.29
C PHE A 38 8.67 -16.36 0.80
N GLU A 39 9.80 -16.18 0.13
CA GLU A 39 9.86 -15.81 -1.30
C GLU A 39 9.22 -16.86 -2.21
N ALA A 40 9.04 -18.09 -1.72
CA ALA A 40 8.36 -19.17 -2.44
C ALA A 40 6.83 -19.01 -2.50
N LEU A 41 6.21 -18.12 -1.70
CA LEU A 41 4.76 -17.97 -1.66
C LEU A 41 4.22 -16.99 -2.71
N PHE A 42 4.97 -15.94 -3.01
CA PHE A 42 4.64 -14.95 -4.05
C PHE A 42 5.82 -14.02 -4.29
N ASN A 43 5.87 -13.39 -5.46
CA ASN A 43 6.90 -12.39 -5.80
C ASN A 43 6.49 -11.00 -5.31
N THR A 44 7.25 -10.44 -4.36
CA THR A 44 6.94 -9.13 -3.76
C THR A 44 7.05 -7.97 -4.74
N GLU A 45 8.00 -8.00 -5.68
CA GLU A 45 8.20 -6.94 -6.67
C GLU A 45 7.08 -6.92 -7.72
N GLU A 46 6.70 -8.09 -8.23
CA GLU A 46 5.60 -8.26 -9.17
C GLU A 46 4.30 -7.77 -8.56
N TRP A 47 4.00 -8.18 -7.34
CA TRP A 47 2.80 -7.76 -6.64
C TRP A 47 2.84 -6.27 -6.29
N ALA A 48 4.00 -5.73 -5.89
CA ALA A 48 4.13 -4.29 -5.66
C ALA A 48 3.83 -3.51 -6.93
N LYS A 49 4.29 -3.99 -8.10
CA LYS A 49 3.96 -3.41 -9.40
C LYS A 49 2.46 -3.48 -9.71
N LYS A 50 1.80 -4.62 -9.50
CA LYS A 50 0.33 -4.76 -9.72
C LYS A 50 -0.45 -3.75 -8.87
N PHE A 51 -0.06 -3.56 -7.61
CA PHE A 51 -0.69 -2.54 -6.76
C PHE A 51 -0.41 -1.12 -7.28
N LYS A 52 0.83 -0.78 -7.67
CA LYS A 52 1.16 0.52 -8.28
C LYS A 52 0.30 0.82 -9.51
N ASP A 53 0.26 -0.10 -10.45
CA ASP A 53 -0.48 0.04 -11.71
C ASP A 53 -1.97 0.26 -11.45
N ALA A 54 -2.53 -0.46 -10.48
CA ALA A 54 -3.91 -0.31 -10.06
C ALA A 54 -4.17 1.04 -9.36
N GLY A 55 -3.25 1.50 -8.52
CA GLY A 55 -3.37 2.78 -7.79
C GLY A 55 -3.21 4.02 -8.67
N LEU A 56 -2.46 3.93 -9.77
CA LEU A 56 -2.11 5.04 -10.66
C LEU A 56 -3.29 5.94 -11.06
N PRO A 57 -4.40 5.43 -11.65
CA PRO A 57 -5.50 6.29 -12.09
C PRO A 57 -6.16 7.04 -10.92
N PHE A 58 -6.31 6.40 -9.76
CA PHE A 58 -6.98 7.00 -8.61
C PHE A 58 -6.11 8.04 -7.92
N LEU A 59 -4.82 7.76 -7.78
CA LEU A 59 -3.88 8.72 -7.21
C LEU A 59 -3.71 9.93 -8.12
N SER A 60 -3.58 9.71 -9.44
CA SER A 60 -3.45 10.79 -10.42
C SER A 60 -4.67 11.70 -10.40
N GLU A 61 -5.87 11.13 -10.27
CA GLU A 61 -7.11 11.90 -10.17
C GLU A 61 -7.22 12.69 -8.85
N ALA A 62 -6.80 12.09 -7.74
CA ALA A 62 -6.76 12.80 -6.46
C ALA A 62 -5.79 13.99 -6.51
N VAL A 63 -4.60 13.79 -7.09
CA VAL A 63 -3.60 14.86 -7.29
C VAL A 63 -4.13 15.96 -8.21
N ARG A 64 -4.75 15.59 -9.34
CA ARG A 64 -5.39 16.55 -10.26
C ARG A 64 -6.45 17.39 -9.54
N THR A 65 -7.34 16.71 -8.81
CA THR A 65 -8.45 17.36 -8.11
C THR A 65 -7.93 18.32 -7.03
N GLY A 66 -6.95 17.92 -6.24
CA GLY A 66 -6.34 18.81 -5.23
C GLY A 66 -5.64 20.02 -5.87
N GLY A 67 -4.80 19.79 -6.89
CA GLY A 67 -4.09 20.86 -7.57
C GLY A 67 -5.02 21.87 -8.23
N ALA A 68 -6.10 21.40 -8.87
CA ALA A 68 -7.11 22.28 -9.44
C ALA A 68 -7.90 23.05 -8.36
N SER A 69 -8.24 22.39 -7.25
CA SER A 69 -8.98 23.01 -6.13
C SER A 69 -8.20 24.20 -5.56
N VAL A 70 -6.93 24.01 -5.24
CA VAL A 70 -6.16 25.08 -4.60
C VAL A 70 -5.89 26.26 -5.54
N LEU A 71 -5.71 26.01 -6.85
CA LEU A 71 -5.53 27.08 -7.82
C LEU A 71 -6.80 27.93 -7.96
N ALA A 72 -7.97 27.28 -7.94
CA ALA A 72 -9.26 27.97 -7.91
C ALA A 72 -9.42 28.80 -6.63
N ASP A 73 -9.03 28.27 -5.47
CA ASP A 73 -9.08 28.98 -4.18
C ASP A 73 -8.15 30.19 -4.13
N LEU A 74 -7.00 30.12 -4.82
CA LEU A 74 -6.03 31.20 -4.91
C LEU A 74 -6.38 32.27 -5.97
N VAL A 75 -7.52 32.13 -6.66
CA VAL A 75 -7.93 33.01 -7.77
C VAL A 75 -6.83 33.12 -8.84
N SER A 76 -6.14 32.02 -9.08
CA SER A 76 -5.11 31.93 -10.11
C SER A 76 -5.75 31.65 -11.47
N ASP A 77 -5.33 32.38 -12.51
CA ASP A 77 -5.70 32.08 -13.91
C ASP A 77 -4.97 30.83 -14.46
N GLN A 78 -4.09 30.21 -13.66
CA GLN A 78 -3.35 29.03 -14.08
C GLN A 78 -4.22 27.77 -14.05
N VAL A 79 -4.00 26.91 -15.05
CA VAL A 79 -4.54 25.56 -15.10
C VAL A 79 -3.52 24.61 -14.48
N PHE A 80 -3.96 23.72 -13.58
CA PHE A 80 -3.08 22.74 -12.95
C PHE A 80 -2.42 21.84 -13.99
N ASP A 81 -1.09 21.91 -14.09
CA ASP A 81 -0.31 21.15 -15.06
C ASP A 81 0.11 19.79 -14.48
N MET A 82 -0.55 18.74 -14.95
CA MET A 82 -0.23 17.34 -14.64
C MET A 82 1.08 16.85 -15.28
N THR A 83 1.57 17.54 -16.33
CA THR A 83 2.80 17.18 -17.03
C THR A 83 4.05 17.79 -16.39
N ASN A 84 3.86 18.67 -15.40
CA ASN A 84 4.92 19.25 -14.62
C ASN A 84 5.81 18.14 -14.02
N PRO A 85 7.16 18.22 -14.16
CA PRO A 85 8.06 17.20 -13.64
C PRO A 85 7.92 16.94 -12.13
N PHE A 86 7.62 17.96 -11.33
CA PHE A 86 7.40 17.83 -9.89
C PHE A 86 6.12 17.05 -9.56
N VAL A 87 5.06 17.27 -10.33
CA VAL A 87 3.80 16.53 -10.18
C VAL A 87 4.00 15.06 -10.58
N THR A 88 4.66 14.83 -11.71
CA THR A 88 4.97 13.48 -12.20
C THR A 88 5.82 12.70 -11.19
N GLU A 89 6.86 13.35 -10.64
CA GLU A 89 7.73 12.74 -9.63
C GLU A 89 6.99 12.48 -8.31
N THR A 90 6.10 13.39 -7.89
CA THR A 90 5.24 13.21 -6.71
C THR A 90 4.36 11.98 -6.86
N ILE A 91 3.70 11.81 -8.01
CA ILE A 91 2.86 10.65 -8.31
C ILE A 91 3.71 9.37 -8.29
N ARG A 92 4.86 9.38 -8.99
CA ARG A 92 5.76 8.22 -9.06
C ARG A 92 6.25 7.77 -7.68
N THR A 93 6.81 8.69 -6.90
CA THR A 93 7.33 8.39 -5.56
C THR A 93 6.22 7.90 -4.63
N ARG A 94 5.02 8.46 -4.75
CA ARG A 94 3.88 8.04 -3.93
C ARG A 94 3.38 6.64 -4.32
N LEU A 95 3.31 6.32 -5.60
CA LEU A 95 2.99 4.96 -6.07
C LEU A 95 4.04 3.95 -5.60
N ASP A 96 5.32 4.30 -5.72
CA ASP A 96 6.41 3.46 -5.27
C ASP A 96 6.30 3.13 -3.77
N PHE A 97 6.02 4.14 -2.96
CA PHE A 97 5.74 3.97 -1.53
C PHE A 97 4.50 3.09 -1.29
N PHE A 98 3.40 3.40 -1.98
CA PHE A 98 2.12 2.69 -1.85
C PHE A 98 2.27 1.18 -2.12
N GLY A 99 2.78 0.80 -3.30
CA GLY A 99 2.93 -0.61 -3.67
C GLY A 99 3.85 -1.36 -2.70
N THR A 100 5.00 -0.76 -2.37
CA THR A 100 5.98 -1.36 -1.46
C THR A 100 5.42 -1.54 -0.04
N LYS A 101 4.68 -0.55 0.48
CA LYS A 101 4.11 -0.61 1.83
C LYS A 101 2.98 -1.61 1.94
N VAL A 102 2.09 -1.67 0.96
CA VAL A 102 0.97 -2.63 0.99
C VAL A 102 1.52 -4.05 0.98
N ILE A 103 2.43 -4.36 0.06
CA ILE A 103 3.02 -5.70 -0.05
C ILE A 103 3.90 -6.04 1.15
N GLY A 104 4.75 -5.13 1.61
CA GLY A 104 5.58 -5.36 2.80
C GLY A 104 4.75 -5.63 4.06
N THR A 105 3.59 -4.99 4.20
CA THR A 105 2.68 -5.26 5.33
C THR A 105 2.00 -6.62 5.17
N THR A 106 1.52 -6.94 3.96
CA THR A 106 0.88 -8.23 3.69
C THR A 106 1.85 -9.41 3.87
N GLN A 107 3.09 -9.26 3.41
CA GLN A 107 4.14 -10.24 3.66
C GLN A 107 4.33 -10.49 5.16
N LYS A 108 4.44 -9.42 5.97
CA LYS A 108 4.58 -9.53 7.42
C LYS A 108 3.39 -10.24 8.08
N ASP A 109 2.17 -9.96 7.61
CA ASP A 109 0.96 -10.62 8.13
C ASP A 109 0.96 -12.12 7.80
N ILE A 110 1.34 -12.50 6.58
CA ILE A 110 1.49 -13.91 6.14
C ILE A 110 2.56 -14.63 6.98
N VAL A 111 3.74 -14.01 7.11
CA VAL A 111 4.86 -14.52 7.93
C VAL A 111 4.39 -14.81 9.34
N LYS A 112 3.67 -13.85 9.94
CA LYS A 112 3.18 -13.96 11.31
C LYS A 112 2.13 -15.08 11.45
N ALA A 113 1.24 -15.24 10.47
CA ALA A 113 0.23 -16.29 10.48
C ALA A 113 0.86 -17.68 10.42
N ILE A 114 1.83 -17.89 9.51
CA ILE A 114 2.55 -19.15 9.35
C ILE A 114 3.38 -19.45 10.60
N ALA A 115 4.18 -18.49 11.08
CA ALA A 115 5.02 -18.68 12.25
C ALA A 115 4.20 -19.04 13.51
N ALA A 116 3.02 -18.42 13.68
CA ALA A 116 2.10 -18.75 14.75
C ALA A 116 1.57 -20.19 14.62
N GLY A 117 1.11 -20.59 13.44
CA GLY A 117 0.60 -21.94 13.23
C GLY A 117 1.66 -23.03 13.38
N LEU A 118 2.88 -22.80 12.89
CA LEU A 118 4.01 -23.71 13.10
C LEU A 118 4.35 -23.85 14.60
N LYS A 119 4.33 -22.75 15.35
CA LYS A 119 4.56 -22.77 16.81
C LYS A 119 3.46 -23.54 17.55
N GLU A 120 2.23 -23.49 17.05
CA GLU A 120 1.07 -24.19 17.61
C GLU A 120 0.94 -25.64 17.10
N ASN A 121 1.92 -26.14 16.32
CA ASN A 121 1.91 -27.47 15.68
C ASN A 121 0.66 -27.71 14.81
N GLU A 122 0.17 -26.65 14.16
CA GLU A 122 -0.96 -26.74 13.26
C GLU A 122 -0.64 -27.52 11.98
N THR A 123 -1.66 -28.16 11.41
CA THR A 123 -1.56 -28.79 10.08
C THR A 123 -1.49 -27.75 8.97
N ILE A 124 -1.10 -28.19 7.78
CA ILE A 124 -1.05 -27.35 6.58
C ILE A 124 -2.41 -26.70 6.29
N GLU A 125 -3.52 -27.42 6.49
CA GLU A 125 -4.89 -26.93 6.30
C GLU A 125 -5.30 -25.91 7.37
N GLN A 126 -4.85 -26.08 8.61
CA GLN A 126 -5.11 -25.13 9.69
C GLN A 126 -4.39 -23.81 9.44
N ILE A 127 -3.14 -23.86 8.98
CA ILE A 127 -2.38 -22.66 8.60
C ILE A 127 -3.00 -21.98 7.37
N ALA A 128 -3.49 -22.75 6.39
CA ALA A 128 -4.22 -22.20 5.25
C ALA A 128 -5.43 -21.37 5.72
N LYS A 129 -6.22 -21.86 6.69
CA LYS A 129 -7.32 -21.09 7.30
C LYS A 129 -6.86 -19.81 8.02
N ARG A 130 -5.66 -19.80 8.61
CA ARG A 130 -5.09 -18.56 9.18
C ARG A 130 -4.75 -17.55 8.10
N LEU A 131 -4.21 -18.02 6.98
CA LEU A 131 -3.90 -17.19 5.82
C LEU A 131 -5.19 -16.58 5.24
N GLU A 132 -6.22 -17.40 4.99
CA GLU A 132 -7.55 -16.94 4.55
C GLU A 132 -8.09 -15.83 5.48
N ARG A 133 -8.02 -16.03 6.80
CA ARG A 133 -8.46 -15.03 7.77
C ARG A 133 -7.64 -13.73 7.69
N SER A 134 -6.35 -13.81 7.40
CA SER A 134 -5.49 -12.64 7.22
C SER A 134 -5.91 -11.83 5.99
N PHE A 135 -6.22 -12.51 4.88
CA PHE A 135 -6.71 -11.88 3.66
C PHE A 135 -8.12 -11.31 3.81
N ASP A 136 -9.02 -11.99 4.52
CA ASP A 136 -10.35 -11.46 4.83
C ASP A 136 -10.28 -10.12 5.59
N LEU A 137 -9.37 -10.00 6.55
CA LEU A 137 -9.10 -8.74 7.25
C LEU A 137 -8.48 -7.69 6.31
N ALA A 138 -7.60 -8.11 5.39
CA ALA A 138 -7.03 -7.22 4.40
C ALA A 138 -8.11 -6.64 3.47
N GLU A 139 -9.02 -7.47 2.98
CA GLU A 139 -10.15 -7.06 2.14
C GLU A 139 -11.14 -6.16 2.87
N LYS A 140 -11.64 -6.60 4.03
CA LYS A 140 -12.73 -5.92 4.74
C LYS A 140 -12.28 -4.63 5.43
N LEU A 141 -11.05 -4.60 5.93
CA LEU A 141 -10.58 -3.50 6.80
C LEU A 141 -9.42 -2.72 6.19
N ARG A 142 -8.40 -3.38 5.63
CA ARG A 142 -7.20 -2.66 5.13
C ARG A 142 -7.50 -1.99 3.79
N ALA A 143 -8.13 -2.67 2.84
CA ALA A 143 -8.44 -2.12 1.53
C ALA A 143 -9.23 -0.79 1.58
N PRO A 144 -10.34 -0.65 2.33
CA PRO A 144 -11.04 0.64 2.43
C PRO A 144 -10.22 1.71 3.17
N ARG A 145 -9.43 1.34 4.18
CA ARG A 145 -8.54 2.29 4.87
C ARG A 145 -7.47 2.84 3.94
N ILE A 146 -6.80 1.94 3.21
CA ILE A 146 -5.78 2.27 2.21
C ILE A 146 -6.38 3.22 1.15
N ALA A 147 -7.55 2.89 0.62
CA ALA A 147 -8.21 3.73 -0.38
C ALA A 147 -8.44 5.16 0.14
N ARG A 148 -8.95 5.31 1.36
CA ARG A 148 -9.16 6.64 1.99
C ARG A 148 -7.84 7.39 2.16
N THR A 149 -6.82 6.73 2.70
CA THR A 149 -5.54 7.41 2.97
C THR A 149 -4.82 7.82 1.70
N GLU A 150 -4.89 7.02 0.63
CA GLU A 150 -4.27 7.38 -0.66
C GLU A 150 -5.02 8.49 -1.38
N VAL A 151 -6.36 8.50 -1.33
CA VAL A 151 -7.14 9.61 -1.91
C VAL A 151 -6.85 10.92 -1.17
N THR A 152 -6.92 10.93 0.16
CA THR A 152 -6.62 12.13 0.96
C THR A 152 -5.17 12.60 0.74
N SER A 153 -4.23 11.66 0.68
CA SER A 153 -2.83 12.02 0.48
C SER A 153 -2.54 12.52 -0.93
N GLY A 154 -3.16 11.93 -1.95
CA GLY A 154 -3.08 12.41 -3.32
C GLY A 154 -3.66 13.82 -3.46
N PHE A 155 -4.82 14.06 -2.86
CA PHE A 155 -5.43 15.39 -2.83
C PHE A 155 -4.51 16.43 -2.16
N ASN A 156 -3.95 16.13 -0.99
CA ASN A 156 -3.03 17.02 -0.31
C ASN A 156 -1.74 17.26 -1.10
N ALA A 157 -1.21 16.23 -1.75
CA ALA A 157 -0.06 16.37 -2.63
C ALA A 157 -0.38 17.26 -3.85
N GLY A 158 -1.59 17.13 -4.39
CA GLY A 158 -2.15 18.04 -5.40
C GLY A 158 -2.16 19.49 -4.92
N ASN A 159 -2.69 19.75 -3.72
CA ASN A 159 -2.71 21.10 -3.15
C ASN A 159 -1.31 21.71 -3.05
N VAL A 160 -0.33 20.97 -2.52
CA VAL A 160 1.04 21.49 -2.40
C VAL A 160 1.64 21.81 -3.78
N ASN A 161 1.43 20.93 -4.77
CA ASN A 161 1.89 21.19 -6.13
C ASN A 161 1.16 22.36 -6.79
N GLY A 162 -0.15 22.53 -6.56
CA GLY A 162 -0.93 23.65 -7.07
C GLY A 162 -0.49 24.98 -6.45
N MET A 163 -0.23 25.02 -5.13
CA MET A 163 0.38 26.19 -4.48
C MET A 163 1.73 26.55 -5.11
N GLN A 164 2.57 25.55 -5.38
CA GLN A 164 3.87 25.78 -6.02
C GLN A 164 3.73 26.30 -7.45
N GLN A 165 2.77 25.79 -8.22
CA GLN A 165 2.51 26.25 -9.60
C GLN A 165 1.92 27.67 -9.62
N SER A 166 1.06 28.00 -8.65
CA SER A 166 0.34 29.27 -8.59
C SER A 166 1.22 30.52 -8.71
N GLY A 167 2.47 30.43 -8.23
CA GLY A 167 3.41 31.55 -8.18
C GLY A 167 3.03 32.64 -7.16
N VAL A 168 1.94 32.47 -6.40
CA VAL A 168 1.47 33.44 -5.40
C VAL A 168 1.77 33.02 -3.96
N VAL A 169 2.07 31.74 -3.73
CA VAL A 169 2.35 31.19 -2.39
C VAL A 169 3.86 31.19 -2.15
N ASP A 170 4.31 32.02 -1.21
CA ASP A 170 5.73 32.07 -0.79
C ASP A 170 6.08 30.98 0.23
N THR A 171 5.18 30.70 1.18
CA THR A 171 5.42 29.72 2.25
C THR A 171 4.17 28.90 2.56
N HIS A 172 4.38 27.64 2.91
CA HIS A 172 3.35 26.73 3.40
C HIS A 172 3.83 26.06 4.69
N SER A 173 3.09 26.23 5.78
CA SER A 173 3.39 25.63 7.08
C SER A 173 2.15 24.94 7.66
N TRP A 174 2.38 23.88 8.42
CA TRP A 174 1.33 23.21 9.19
C TRP A 174 1.25 23.89 10.55
N LEU A 175 0.11 24.51 10.87
CA LEU A 175 -0.14 25.05 12.20
C LEU A 175 -0.39 23.91 13.18
N THR A 176 0.47 23.78 14.19
CA THR A 176 0.27 22.87 15.30
C THR A 176 -0.23 23.63 16.52
N SER A 177 -0.91 22.95 17.46
CA SER A 177 -1.53 23.60 18.62
C SER A 177 -0.56 24.35 19.56
N ARG A 178 0.76 24.29 19.32
CA ARG A 178 1.80 25.02 20.07
C ARG A 178 2.32 26.25 19.34
N ASP A 179 1.87 26.51 18.12
CA ASP A 179 2.31 27.66 17.30
C ASP A 179 1.45 28.92 17.52
N ALA A 180 0.49 28.86 18.46
CA ALA A 180 -0.39 29.98 18.80
C ALA A 180 0.20 30.96 19.85
N ASP A 181 1.41 30.69 20.34
CA ASP A 181 2.09 31.49 21.37
C ASP A 181 3.19 32.43 20.82
N VAL A 182 3.02 32.92 19.58
CA VAL A 182 3.90 33.95 18.96
C VAL A 182 3.15 35.23 18.63
#